data_AF-A0A1F7GAU3-F1
#
_entry.id   AF-A0A1F7GAU3-F1
#
_cell.length_a   1.000
_cell.length_b   1.000
_cell.length_c   1.000
_cell.angle_alpha   90.00
_cell.angle_beta   90.00
_cell.angle_gamma   90.00
#
_symmetry.space_group_name_H-M   'P 1'
#
loop_
_entity.id
_entity.type
_entity.pdbx_description
1 polymer ?
#
loop_
_entity_poly.entity_id
_entity_poly.type
_entity_poly.pdbx_seq_one_letter_code
_entity_poly.pdbx_strand_id
1 'polypeptide(L)'
;MSKEKIVKLASIVIGLLITIVLIWFGLRFVQRGKAIDLNPQDIKIENVTGTSFRVTYTTRANLQPVVNYGTSSTALNFLVPPSETNDLGNDQTKYMHDITLLTPGTYYFVIRIGEEEINNAGVPFSVQVGEGAGVTPTVGVGLLPTQAIEATPTATLPTAAPAIKPLSEIKNCATDMKSADGTIKDGYTARDYAQCIKQNSQ
;
A
#
# COMPACT_ATOMS: atom_id res chain seq x y z
N MET A 1 35.21 15.37 -64.44
CA MET A 1 35.15 14.26 -63.48
C MET A 1 34.78 13.00 -64.26
N SER A 2 35.54 11.90 -64.16
CA SER A 2 35.25 10.70 -64.96
C SER A 2 33.94 10.03 -64.50
N LYS A 3 33.20 9.42 -65.43
CA LYS A 3 31.90 8.77 -65.13
C LYS A 3 31.99 7.78 -63.97
N GLU A 4 33.11 7.07 -63.86
CA GLU A 4 33.39 6.16 -62.75
C GLU A 4 33.47 6.84 -61.38
N LYS A 5 34.06 8.05 -61.31
CA LYS A 5 34.15 8.84 -60.08
C LYS A 5 32.78 9.41 -59.68
N ILE A 6 31.95 9.76 -60.66
CA ILE A 6 30.57 10.24 -60.42
C ILE A 6 29.70 9.09 -59.87
N VAL A 7 29.79 7.89 -60.44
CA VAL A 7 29.02 6.72 -59.96
C VAL A 7 29.45 6.32 -58.53
N LYS A 8 30.75 6.31 -58.24
CA LYS A 8 31.27 6.04 -56.88
C LYS A 8 30.85 7.10 -55.86
N LEU A 9 30.81 8.39 -56.27
CA LEU A 9 30.36 9.47 -55.40
C LEU A 9 28.85 9.37 -55.15
N ALA A 10 28.06 9.07 -56.19
CA ALA A 10 26.61 8.91 -56.08
C ALA A 10 26.23 7.76 -55.14
N SER A 11 26.93 6.62 -55.21
CA SER A 11 26.65 5.48 -54.32
C SER A 11 26.93 5.80 -52.85
N ILE A 12 27.98 6.58 -52.56
CA ILE A 12 28.31 7.02 -51.20
C ILE A 12 27.23 7.97 -50.66
N VAL A 13 26.79 8.93 -51.48
CA VAL A 13 25.75 9.89 -51.09
C VAL A 13 24.42 9.19 -50.81
N ILE A 14 24.03 8.23 -51.67
CA ILE A 14 22.79 7.45 -51.49
C ILE A 14 22.86 6.60 -50.21
N GLY A 15 23.99 5.93 -49.96
CA GLY A 15 24.17 5.15 -48.74
C GLY A 15 24.08 6.02 -47.47
N LEU A 16 24.65 7.23 -47.52
CA LEU A 16 24.59 8.18 -46.40
C LEU A 16 23.15 8.64 -46.15
N LEU A 17 22.39 8.96 -47.20
CA LEU A 17 20.98 9.36 -47.07
C LEU A 17 20.12 8.24 -46.47
N ILE A 18 20.30 7.00 -46.92
CA ILE A 18 19.58 5.84 -46.37
C ILE A 18 19.92 5.66 -44.88
N THR A 19 21.20 5.79 -44.52
CA THR A 19 21.65 5.68 -43.12
C THR A 19 21.01 6.74 -42.23
N ILE A 20 20.95 7.99 -42.71
CA ILE A 20 20.31 9.09 -41.97
C ILE A 20 18.81 8.82 -41.77
N VAL A 21 18.12 8.34 -42.80
CA VAL A 21 16.69 8.01 -42.70
C VAL A 21 16.45 6.85 -41.73
N LEU A 22 17.28 5.80 -41.77
CA LEU A 22 17.18 4.67 -40.86
C LEU A 22 17.47 5.06 -39.42
N ILE A 23 18.46 5.93 -39.17
CA ILE A 23 18.73 6.47 -37.83
C ILE A 23 17.56 7.31 -37.35
N TRP A 24 17.01 8.18 -38.19
CA TRP A 24 15.86 9.01 -37.82
C TRP A 24 14.63 8.17 -37.47
N PHE A 25 14.31 7.16 -38.29
CA PHE A 25 13.18 6.27 -38.04
C PHE A 25 13.42 5.32 -36.85
N GLY A 26 14.64 4.81 -36.72
CA GLY A 26 15.05 3.94 -35.61
C GLY A 26 15.00 4.65 -34.26
N LEU A 27 15.51 5.89 -34.18
CA LEU A 27 15.43 6.69 -32.95
C LEU A 27 13.97 7.01 -32.59
N ARG A 28 13.11 7.31 -33.57
CA ARG A 28 11.67 7.52 -33.34
C ARG A 28 10.95 6.27 -32.84
N PHE A 29 11.41 5.09 -33.21
CA PHE A 29 10.84 3.82 -32.76
C PHE A 29 11.32 3.44 -31.36
N VAL A 30 12.62 3.58 -31.08
CA VAL A 30 13.22 3.27 -29.78
C VAL A 30 12.77 4.25 -28.69
N GLN A 31 12.52 5.51 -29.02
CA GLN A 31 12.03 6.52 -28.06
C GLN A 31 10.59 6.28 -27.57
N ARG A 32 9.85 5.30 -28.11
CA ARG A 32 8.50 4.94 -27.66
C ARG A 32 8.47 3.95 -26.49
N GLY A 33 9.61 3.37 -26.12
CA GLY A 33 9.74 2.58 -24.90
C GLY A 33 9.82 3.48 -23.68
N LYS A 34 8.73 4.15 -23.30
CA LYS A 34 8.64 4.71 -21.94
C LYS A 34 8.60 3.54 -20.97
N ALA A 35 9.36 3.62 -19.88
CA ALA A 35 9.20 2.68 -18.78
C ALA A 35 7.73 2.72 -18.33
N ILE A 36 7.06 1.56 -18.36
CA ILE A 36 5.70 1.46 -17.86
C ILE A 36 5.80 1.49 -16.34
N ASP A 37 5.25 2.54 -15.74
CA ASP A 37 5.10 2.63 -14.29
C ASP A 37 3.93 1.73 -13.88
N LEU A 38 4.26 0.51 -13.47
CA LEU A 38 3.32 -0.51 -13.03
C LEU A 38 2.92 -0.33 -11.56
N ASN A 39 3.59 0.55 -10.81
CA ASN A 39 3.28 0.79 -9.41
C ASN A 39 2.04 1.69 -9.26
N PRO A 40 0.93 1.17 -8.73
CA PRO A 40 -0.21 2.00 -8.39
C PRO A 40 0.11 2.88 -7.18
N GLN A 41 -0.46 4.08 -7.19
CA GLN A 41 -0.40 5.07 -6.13
C GLN A 41 -1.77 5.16 -5.43
N ASP A 42 -1.78 5.68 -4.21
CA ASP A 42 -2.99 5.95 -3.43
C ASP A 42 -3.90 4.71 -3.25
N ILE A 43 -3.32 3.54 -2.99
CA ILE A 43 -4.08 2.33 -2.69
C ILE A 43 -4.89 2.56 -1.41
N LYS A 44 -6.21 2.45 -1.53
CA LYS A 44 -7.18 2.65 -0.47
C LYS A 44 -8.18 1.50 -0.45
N ILE A 45 -8.57 1.13 0.76
CA ILE A 45 -9.67 0.22 1.02
C ILE A 45 -10.78 1.07 1.61
N GLU A 46 -11.93 1.08 0.95
CA GLU A 46 -13.07 1.93 1.29
C GLU A 46 -14.36 1.11 1.29
N ASN A 47 -15.45 1.70 1.79
CA ASN A 47 -16.78 1.08 1.80
C ASN A 47 -16.79 -0.35 2.37
N VAL A 48 -16.03 -0.58 3.44
CA VAL A 48 -16.01 -1.87 4.14
C VAL A 48 -17.34 -2.04 4.88
N THR A 49 -18.10 -3.05 4.50
CA THR A 49 -19.37 -3.43 5.12
C THR A 49 -19.26 -4.82 5.76
N GLY A 50 -20.39 -5.38 6.22
CA GLY A 50 -20.43 -6.75 6.71
C GLY A 50 -20.23 -7.83 5.63
N THR A 51 -20.32 -7.47 4.35
CA THR A 51 -20.30 -8.43 3.23
C THR A 51 -19.55 -7.93 2.00
N SER A 52 -18.88 -6.78 2.09
CA SER A 52 -18.17 -6.18 0.96
C SER A 52 -17.06 -5.24 1.39
N PHE A 53 -16.13 -4.97 0.49
CA PHE A 53 -15.23 -3.84 0.56
C PHE A 53 -14.85 -3.39 -0.86
N ARG A 54 -14.39 -2.16 -1.01
CA ARG A 54 -13.93 -1.60 -2.28
C ARG A 54 -12.43 -1.31 -2.21
N VAL A 55 -11.69 -1.71 -3.24
CA VAL A 55 -10.27 -1.39 -3.40
C VAL A 55 -10.14 -0.35 -4.51
N THR A 56 -9.46 0.74 -4.20
CA THR A 56 -9.30 1.89 -5.09
C THR A 56 -7.85 2.31 -5.16
N TYR A 57 -7.33 2.57 -6.36
CA TYR A 57 -5.97 3.05 -6.58
C TYR A 57 -5.85 3.75 -7.93
N THR A 58 -4.76 4.50 -8.11
CA THR A 58 -4.46 5.21 -9.36
C THR A 58 -3.18 4.64 -9.97
N THR A 59 -3.15 4.34 -11.25
CA THR A 59 -1.94 3.89 -11.93
C THR A 59 -1.76 4.60 -13.27
N ARG A 60 -0.51 4.63 -13.74
CA ARG A 60 -0.15 5.04 -15.11
C ARG A 60 0.03 3.85 -16.06
N ALA A 61 -0.15 2.63 -15.54
CA ALA A 61 -0.10 1.44 -16.34
C ALA A 61 -1.23 1.42 -17.36
N ASN A 62 -0.89 1.22 -18.63
CA ASN A 62 -1.85 1.01 -19.71
C ASN A 62 -2.21 -0.49 -19.86
N LEU A 63 -2.25 -1.21 -18.74
CA LEU A 63 -2.65 -2.61 -18.67
C LEU A 63 -3.86 -2.71 -17.76
N GLN A 64 -4.81 -3.55 -18.14
CA GLN A 64 -6.01 -3.82 -17.36
C GLN A 64 -5.63 -4.53 -16.06
N PRO A 65 -5.81 -3.92 -14.88
CA PRO A 65 -5.43 -4.54 -13.63
C PRO A 65 -6.58 -5.42 -13.09
N VAL A 66 -6.24 -6.37 -12.23
CA VAL A 66 -7.19 -7.25 -11.51
C VAL A 66 -6.80 -7.35 -10.04
N VAL A 67 -7.78 -7.58 -9.17
CA VAL A 67 -7.53 -7.87 -7.76
C VAL A 67 -7.69 -9.36 -7.51
N ASN A 68 -6.66 -9.99 -6.95
CA ASN A 68 -6.72 -11.35 -6.46
C ASN A 68 -6.94 -11.33 -4.95
N TYR A 69 -7.91 -12.09 -4.45
CA TYR A 69 -8.25 -12.11 -3.03
C TYR A 69 -8.60 -13.51 -2.51
N GLY A 70 -8.60 -13.65 -1.19
CA GLY A 70 -8.93 -14.90 -0.49
C GLY A 70 -9.00 -14.74 1.02
N THR A 71 -9.35 -15.82 1.71
CA THR A 71 -9.38 -15.88 3.19
C THR A 71 -8.04 -16.32 3.80
N SER A 72 -7.05 -16.64 2.95
CA SER A 72 -5.69 -17.00 3.35
C SER A 72 -4.69 -16.13 2.59
N SER A 73 -3.65 -15.67 3.28
CA SER A 73 -2.57 -14.86 2.69
C SER A 73 -1.74 -15.62 1.64
N THR A 74 -1.80 -16.94 1.62
CA THR A 74 -1.06 -17.78 0.65
C THR A 74 -1.94 -18.34 -0.46
N ALA A 75 -3.26 -18.14 -0.40
CA ALA A 75 -4.22 -18.71 -1.34
C ALA A 75 -5.25 -17.66 -1.78
N LEU A 76 -4.86 -16.85 -2.78
CA LEU A 76 -5.67 -15.78 -3.36
C LEU A 76 -6.35 -16.27 -4.65
N ASN A 77 -7.30 -17.18 -4.48
CA ASN A 77 -7.91 -17.94 -5.59
C ASN A 77 -9.02 -17.17 -6.34
N PHE A 78 -9.56 -16.10 -5.75
CA PHE A 78 -10.64 -15.34 -6.35
C PHE A 78 -10.10 -14.12 -7.08
N LEU A 79 -10.68 -13.78 -8.22
CA LEU A 79 -10.30 -12.64 -9.05
C LEU A 79 -11.46 -11.67 -9.21
N VAL A 80 -11.18 -10.37 -9.13
CA VAL A 80 -12.15 -9.29 -9.35
C VAL A 80 -11.60 -8.32 -10.39
N PRO A 81 -12.20 -8.23 -11.59
CA PRO A 81 -11.89 -7.16 -12.53
C PRO A 81 -12.41 -5.82 -11.99
N PRO A 82 -11.99 -4.66 -12.54
CA PRO A 82 -12.51 -3.38 -12.07
C PRO A 82 -14.02 -3.28 -12.31
N SER A 83 -14.73 -2.79 -11.30
CA SER A 83 -16.14 -2.45 -11.41
C SER A 83 -16.34 -1.07 -12.03
N GLU A 84 -15.43 -0.14 -11.75
CA GLU A 84 -15.44 1.22 -12.29
C GLU A 84 -14.02 1.68 -12.65
N THR A 85 -13.92 2.49 -13.70
CA THR A 85 -12.67 3.12 -14.15
C THR A 85 -12.90 4.60 -14.40
N ASN A 86 -11.97 5.44 -13.95
CA ASN A 86 -12.02 6.89 -14.16
C ASN A 86 -10.69 7.36 -14.76
N ASP A 87 -10.74 7.88 -15.98
CA ASP A 87 -9.59 8.54 -16.62
C ASP A 87 -9.38 9.92 -15.97
N LEU A 88 -8.19 10.12 -15.39
CA LEU A 88 -7.81 11.37 -14.72
C LEU A 88 -6.98 12.28 -15.65
N GLY A 89 -6.70 11.84 -16.88
CA GLY A 89 -5.79 12.50 -17.81
C GLY A 89 -4.31 12.26 -17.45
N ASN A 90 -3.40 12.78 -18.28
CA ASN A 90 -1.94 12.61 -18.12
C ASN A 90 -1.49 11.14 -17.95
N ASP A 91 -2.10 10.25 -18.74
CA ASP A 91 -1.89 8.80 -18.68
C ASP A 91 -2.23 8.17 -17.31
N GLN A 92 -3.01 8.84 -16.44
CA GLN A 92 -3.44 8.29 -15.15
C GLN A 92 -4.86 7.77 -15.20
N THR A 93 -5.07 6.55 -14.72
CA THR A 93 -6.40 5.96 -14.55
C THR A 93 -6.59 5.51 -13.11
N LYS A 94 -7.74 5.88 -12.54
CA LYS A 94 -8.20 5.39 -11.25
C LYS A 94 -9.06 4.16 -11.46
N TYR A 95 -8.71 3.06 -10.80
CA TYR A 95 -9.43 1.80 -10.82
C TYR A 95 -10.14 1.57 -9.50
N MET A 96 -11.35 1.02 -9.56
CA MET A 96 -12.13 0.62 -8.40
C MET A 96 -12.58 -0.82 -8.57
N HIS A 97 -12.43 -1.62 -7.52
CA HIS A 97 -12.83 -3.02 -7.50
C HIS A 97 -13.79 -3.25 -6.34
N ASP A 98 -15.02 -3.65 -6.67
CA ASP A 98 -16.02 -4.03 -5.66
C ASP A 98 -15.93 -5.52 -5.36
N ILE A 99 -15.44 -5.85 -4.16
CA ILE A 99 -15.43 -7.21 -3.65
C ILE A 99 -16.67 -7.37 -2.80
N THR A 100 -17.60 -8.21 -3.25
CA THR A 100 -18.94 -8.39 -2.65
C THR A 100 -19.21 -9.86 -2.36
N LEU A 101 -20.38 -10.16 -1.78
CA LEU A 101 -20.80 -11.52 -1.41
C LEU A 101 -19.84 -12.22 -0.45
N LEU A 102 -19.22 -11.44 0.43
CA LEU A 102 -18.30 -11.94 1.45
C LEU A 102 -19.06 -12.37 2.70
N THR A 103 -18.50 -13.34 3.40
CA THR A 103 -18.90 -13.69 4.76
C THR A 103 -18.05 -12.89 5.75
N PRO A 104 -18.54 -12.57 6.96
CA PRO A 104 -17.71 -11.94 7.98
C PRO A 104 -16.40 -12.72 8.23
N GLY A 105 -15.26 -12.02 8.24
CA GLY A 105 -13.94 -12.62 8.36
C GLY A 105 -12.81 -11.70 7.87
N THR A 106 -11.58 -12.19 7.98
CA THR A 106 -10.39 -11.52 7.43
C THR A 106 -10.18 -11.95 5.99
N TYR A 107 -10.02 -10.97 5.10
CA TYR A 107 -9.67 -11.20 3.70
C TYR A 107 -8.30 -10.60 3.39
N TYR A 108 -7.60 -11.27 2.50
CA TYR A 108 -6.31 -10.86 1.98
C TYR A 108 -6.44 -10.58 0.49
N PHE A 109 -5.70 -9.60 -0.02
CA PHE A 109 -5.68 -9.31 -1.45
C PHE A 109 -4.35 -8.75 -1.95
N VAL A 110 -4.14 -8.90 -3.25
CA VAL A 110 -3.06 -8.26 -4.02
C VAL A 110 -3.64 -7.68 -5.30
N ILE A 111 -2.99 -6.66 -5.83
CA ILE A 111 -3.33 -6.07 -7.12
C ILE A 111 -2.37 -6.67 -8.15
N ARG A 112 -2.88 -7.16 -9.28
CA ARG A 112 -2.07 -7.69 -10.38
C ARG A 112 -2.22 -6.79 -11.60
N ILE A 113 -1.08 -6.35 -12.13
CA ILE A 113 -1.01 -5.51 -13.33
C ILE A 113 -0.01 -6.14 -14.28
N GLY A 114 -0.51 -6.82 -15.32
CA GLY A 114 0.32 -7.66 -16.17
C GLY A 114 0.91 -8.83 -15.37
N GLU A 115 2.24 -8.89 -15.30
CA GLU A 115 2.98 -9.93 -14.54
C GLU A 115 3.36 -9.49 -13.13
N GLU A 116 3.14 -8.21 -12.79
CA GLU A 116 3.53 -7.66 -11.49
C GLU A 116 2.44 -7.85 -10.44
N GLU A 117 2.85 -8.31 -9.26
CA GLU A 117 1.99 -8.43 -8.08
C GLU A 117 2.34 -7.33 -7.08
N ILE A 118 1.40 -6.41 -6.88
CA ILE A 118 1.51 -5.34 -5.91
C ILE A 118 0.88 -5.79 -4.60
N ASN A 119 1.71 -5.80 -3.56
CA ASN A 119 1.37 -6.20 -2.22
C ASN A 119 1.87 -5.16 -1.20
N ASN A 120 1.61 -5.38 0.08
CA ASN A 120 2.03 -4.51 1.16
C ASN A 120 3.42 -4.91 1.67
N ALA A 121 4.46 -4.59 0.89
CA ALA A 121 5.86 -4.84 1.25
C ALA A 121 6.21 -6.32 1.54
N GLY A 122 5.79 -7.22 0.65
CA GLY A 122 6.07 -8.66 0.74
C GLY A 122 4.97 -9.50 1.39
N VAL A 123 3.90 -8.86 1.89
CA VAL A 123 2.69 -9.54 2.37
C VAL A 123 1.45 -8.98 1.68
N PRO A 124 0.42 -9.79 1.39
CA PRO A 124 -0.85 -9.27 0.89
C PRO A 124 -1.46 -8.22 1.81
N PHE A 125 -2.25 -7.31 1.24
CA PHE A 125 -3.10 -6.40 2.01
C PHE A 125 -4.14 -7.21 2.78
N SER A 126 -4.61 -6.69 3.92
CA SER A 126 -5.65 -7.35 4.72
C SER A 126 -6.79 -6.40 5.10
N VAL A 127 -8.00 -6.95 5.18
CA VAL A 127 -9.21 -6.22 5.55
C VAL A 127 -10.11 -7.12 6.41
N GLN A 128 -10.68 -6.56 7.47
CA GLN A 128 -11.67 -7.25 8.29
C GLN A 128 -13.08 -6.84 7.83
N VAL A 129 -13.87 -7.83 7.43
CA VAL A 129 -15.26 -7.69 6.98
C VAL A 129 -16.17 -8.24 8.08
N GLY A 130 -17.24 -7.54 8.46
CA GLY A 130 -18.16 -7.98 9.53
C GLY A 130 -18.42 -6.92 10.61
N GLU A 131 -18.94 -7.37 11.75
CA GLU A 131 -19.19 -6.52 12.92
C GLU A 131 -17.84 -6.08 13.51
N GLY A 132 -17.51 -4.78 13.39
CA GLY A 132 -16.16 -4.26 13.62
C GLY A 132 -15.32 -4.05 12.36
N ALA A 133 -15.97 -3.90 11.19
CA ALA A 133 -15.35 -3.58 9.90
C ALA A 133 -14.23 -2.54 10.04
N GLY A 134 -13.02 -2.93 9.66
CA GLY A 134 -11.83 -2.14 9.86
C GLY A 134 -10.68 -2.62 8.98
N VAL A 135 -9.86 -1.68 8.55
CA VAL A 135 -8.59 -1.98 7.88
C VAL A 135 -7.52 -2.14 8.94
N THR A 136 -6.89 -3.30 8.98
CA THR A 136 -5.67 -3.49 9.78
C THR A 136 -4.48 -3.31 8.86
N PRO A 137 -3.65 -2.27 9.02
CA PRO A 137 -2.37 -2.23 8.32
C PRO A 137 -1.52 -3.39 8.85
N THR A 138 -1.21 -4.36 8.00
CA THR A 138 -0.22 -5.39 8.34
C THR A 138 1.14 -4.70 8.44
N VAL A 139 1.71 -4.70 9.65
CA VAL A 139 3.01 -4.08 9.97
C VAL A 139 4.10 -4.75 9.15
N GLY A 140 4.51 -4.11 8.05
CA GLY A 140 5.79 -4.33 7.41
C GLY A 140 6.84 -3.45 8.10
N VAL A 141 8.01 -4.02 8.39
CA VAL A 141 9.14 -3.31 9.01
C VAL A 141 9.57 -2.17 8.08
N GLY A 142 9.11 -0.96 8.37
CA GLY A 142 9.53 0.25 7.68
C GLY A 142 10.88 0.72 8.20
N LEU A 143 11.92 0.64 7.37
CA LEU A 143 13.03 1.59 7.47
C LEU A 143 12.52 2.92 6.92
N LEU A 144 11.97 3.77 7.79
CA LEU A 144 11.68 5.16 7.42
C LEU A 144 13.00 5.92 7.22
N PRO A 145 13.16 6.70 6.14
CA PRO A 145 14.14 7.77 6.13
C PRO A 145 13.71 8.83 7.15
N THR A 146 14.58 9.09 8.12
CA THR A 146 14.47 10.20 9.08
C THR A 146 14.40 11.52 8.31
N GLN A 147 13.20 12.06 8.13
CA GLN A 147 13.02 13.48 7.86
C GLN A 147 12.84 14.20 9.19
N ALA A 148 13.74 15.15 9.45
CA ALA A 148 13.66 16.05 10.58
C ALA A 148 12.47 17.00 10.36
N ILE A 149 11.45 16.90 11.21
CA ILE A 149 10.38 17.89 11.26
C ILE A 149 10.73 18.87 12.37
N GLU A 150 11.02 20.11 11.98
CA GLU A 150 11.17 21.26 12.87
C GLU A 150 9.80 21.58 13.48
N ALA A 151 9.68 21.44 14.81
CA ALA A 151 8.41 21.56 15.51
C ALA A 151 7.98 23.03 15.65
N THR A 152 6.84 23.39 15.05
CA THR A 152 6.08 24.60 15.41
C THR A 152 5.05 24.22 16.50
N PRO A 153 5.10 24.80 17.71
CA PRO A 153 4.18 24.43 18.78
C PRO A 153 2.83 25.13 18.60
N THR A 154 1.78 24.37 18.29
CA THR A 154 0.39 24.78 18.51
C THR A 154 -0.05 24.22 19.86
N ALA A 155 -0.32 25.10 20.80
CA ALA A 155 -0.81 24.76 22.13
C ALA A 155 -2.29 24.32 22.07
N THR A 156 -2.55 23.05 22.40
CA THR A 156 -3.89 22.57 22.78
C THR A 156 -3.94 22.34 24.29
N LEU A 157 -5.00 22.87 24.90
CA LEU A 157 -5.32 22.88 26.32
C LEU A 157 -5.31 21.47 26.95
N PRO A 158 -4.73 21.25 28.14
CA PRO A 158 -4.72 19.95 28.79
C PRO A 158 -6.10 19.60 29.37
N THR A 159 -6.70 18.52 28.88
CA THR A 159 -7.73 17.78 29.62
C THR A 159 -7.03 16.92 30.67
N ALA A 160 -7.41 17.10 31.93
CA ALA A 160 -6.78 16.47 33.09
C ALA A 160 -6.67 14.95 32.93
N ALA A 161 -5.43 14.45 32.94
CA ALA A 161 -5.14 13.04 33.12
C ALA A 161 -5.61 12.60 34.52
N PRO A 162 -6.30 11.45 34.67
CA PRO A 162 -6.52 10.87 35.99
C PRO A 162 -5.15 10.58 36.62
N ALA A 163 -4.98 10.98 37.88
CA ALA A 163 -3.76 10.76 38.64
C ALA A 163 -3.58 9.26 38.92
N ILE A 164 -2.87 8.57 38.02
CA ILE A 164 -2.50 7.17 38.21
C ILE A 164 -1.26 7.11 39.09
N LYS A 165 -1.32 6.31 40.16
CA LYS A 165 -0.19 6.09 41.05
C LYS A 165 0.91 5.35 40.27
N PRO A 166 2.19 5.76 40.34
CA PRO A 166 3.26 5.04 39.66
C PRO A 166 3.35 3.60 40.17
N LEU A 167 3.58 2.65 39.26
CA LEU A 167 3.59 1.20 39.52
C LEU A 167 4.54 0.80 40.67
N SER A 168 5.60 1.58 40.89
CA SER A 168 6.57 1.43 41.97
C SER A 168 6.02 1.67 43.38
N GLU A 169 4.87 2.31 43.51
CA GLU A 169 4.23 2.59 44.81
C GLU A 169 3.04 1.65 45.11
N ILE A 170 2.77 0.68 44.23
CA ILE A 170 1.68 -0.27 44.39
C ILE A 170 2.17 -1.45 45.24
N LYS A 171 1.70 -1.51 46.48
CA LYS A 171 2.05 -2.57 47.43
C LYS A 171 1.15 -3.80 47.26
N ASN A 172 -0.10 -3.61 46.86
CA ASN A 172 -1.07 -4.69 46.73
C ASN A 172 -1.75 -4.64 45.35
N CYS A 173 -1.17 -5.34 44.39
CA CYS A 173 -1.66 -5.36 43.00
C CYS A 173 -3.15 -5.70 42.89
N ALA A 174 -3.65 -6.60 43.74
CA ALA A 174 -5.04 -7.03 43.71
C ALA A 174 -6.02 -5.96 44.20
N THR A 175 -5.70 -5.19 45.25
CA THR A 175 -6.61 -4.15 45.77
C THR A 175 -6.47 -2.83 45.03
N ASP A 176 -5.27 -2.55 44.54
CA ASP A 176 -4.93 -1.25 43.98
C ASP A 176 -5.29 -1.18 42.49
N MET A 177 -5.14 -2.29 41.75
CA MET A 177 -5.33 -2.32 40.29
C MET A 177 -6.59 -3.07 39.85
N LYS A 178 -7.27 -3.81 40.73
CA LYS A 178 -8.58 -4.42 40.42
C LYS A 178 -9.73 -3.73 41.14
N SER A 179 -10.85 -3.63 40.43
CA SER A 179 -12.16 -3.23 40.94
C SER A 179 -12.80 -4.37 41.73
N ALA A 180 -13.84 -4.06 42.50
CA ALA A 180 -14.53 -5.03 43.37
C ALA A 180 -15.22 -6.18 42.60
N ASP A 181 -15.48 -5.98 41.31
CA ASP A 181 -16.02 -6.94 40.34
C ASP A 181 -14.93 -7.84 39.71
N GLY A 182 -13.66 -7.62 40.05
CA GLY A 182 -12.51 -8.39 39.55
C GLY A 182 -11.92 -7.89 38.22
N THR A 183 -12.48 -6.81 37.64
CA THR A 183 -11.93 -6.17 36.43
C THR A 183 -10.77 -5.25 36.77
N ILE A 184 -9.92 -4.93 35.78
CA ILE A 184 -8.81 -4.00 35.97
C ILE A 184 -9.35 -2.57 35.92
N LYS A 185 -8.97 -1.73 36.89
CA LYS A 185 -9.41 -0.33 36.96
C LYS A 185 -8.94 0.47 35.73
N ASP A 186 -9.78 1.40 35.28
CA ASP A 186 -9.44 2.34 34.21
C ASP A 186 -8.11 3.06 34.51
N GLY A 187 -7.22 3.07 33.51
CA GLY A 187 -5.85 3.59 33.65
C GLY A 187 -4.78 2.53 33.89
N TYR A 188 -5.16 1.27 34.12
CA TYR A 188 -4.24 0.14 34.16
C TYR A 188 -4.56 -0.88 33.06
N THR A 189 -3.52 -1.51 32.51
CA THR A 189 -3.66 -2.60 31.53
C THR A 189 -3.40 -3.96 32.17
N ALA A 190 -3.81 -5.03 31.48
CA ALA A 190 -3.46 -6.40 31.88
C ALA A 190 -1.94 -6.63 31.96
N ARG A 191 -1.17 -5.87 31.16
CA ARG A 191 0.30 -5.91 31.18
C ARG A 191 0.85 -5.29 32.47
N ASP A 192 0.28 -4.18 32.93
CA ASP A 192 0.71 -3.51 34.16
C ASP A 192 0.44 -4.37 35.39
N TYR A 193 -0.73 -5.04 35.43
CA TYR A 193 -1.07 -5.97 36.50
C TYR A 193 -0.10 -7.15 36.58
N ALA A 194 0.27 -7.73 35.42
CA ALA A 194 1.25 -8.81 35.35
C ALA A 194 2.66 -8.36 35.81
N GLN A 195 3.04 -7.10 35.54
CA GLN A 195 4.30 -6.53 36.00
C GLN A 195 4.30 -6.29 37.52
N CYS A 196 3.20 -5.78 38.08
CA CYS A 196 3.06 -5.59 39.52
C CYS A 196 3.21 -6.92 40.30
N ILE A 197 2.59 -8.00 39.82
CA ILE A 197 2.70 -9.32 40.46
C ILE A 197 4.16 -9.80 40.47
N LYS A 198 4.87 -9.65 39.35
CA LYS A 198 6.29 -10.05 39.27
C LYS A 198 7.18 -9.25 40.22
N GLN A 199 6.90 -7.96 40.37
CA GLN A 199 7.67 -7.07 41.25
C GLN A 199 7.44 -7.37 42.74
N ASN A 200 6.21 -7.74 43.14
CA ASN A 200 5.86 -8.06 44.53
C ASN A 200 6.00 -9.56 44.89
N SER A 201 6.50 -10.39 43.97
CA SER A 201 6.74 -11.83 44.19
C SER A 201 8.19 -12.15 44.57
N GLN A 202 9.00 -11.14 44.87
CA GLN A 202 10.33 -11.26 45.48
C GLN A 202 10.32 -10.67 46.89
#